data_AF-A0A9X0CYW0-F1
#
_entry.id   AF-A0A9X0CYW0-F1
#
_cell.length_a   1.000
_cell.length_b   1.000
_cell.length_c   1.000
_cell.angle_alpha   90.00
_cell.angle_beta   90.00
_cell.angle_gamma   90.00
#
_symmetry.space_group_name_H-M   'P 1'
#
loop_
_entity.id
_entity.type
_entity.pdbx_description
1 polymer ?
#
loop_
_entity_poly.entity_id
_entity_poly.type
_entity_poly.pdbx_seq_one_letter_code
_entity_poly.pdbx_strand_id
1 'polypeptide(L)'
;MSGSDDTMSSSESIPSNESSESISSGDTSDEMEVVGRVEPYADEPLAHTGDEEEDVAEDLDGLSPAVLRARFEGETNVNEWCTCGECAVGTLSNALEYRCCREIGLVTQQMSFDGSIEHISCITKHEDFEHMTWRTVLLQAGPLLRDRNGRGYRRRDGQTENQFVRAVAYRWLVRWICGHLGWDNTRPLSACVYHQIRQKFPTAHVQGYQSSEQRN
;
A
#
# COMPACT_ATOMS: atom_id res chain seq x y z
N MET A 1 -50.20 -24.23 33.03
CA MET A 1 -49.96 -22.80 33.28
C MET A 1 -48.90 -22.34 32.29
N SER A 2 -48.90 -21.16 31.68
CA SER A 2 -49.94 -20.18 31.34
C SER A 2 -49.19 -19.11 30.52
N GLY A 3 -49.60 -18.74 29.31
CA GLY A 3 -48.83 -17.78 28.51
C GLY A 3 -49.33 -17.66 27.08
N SER A 4 -49.89 -16.49 26.77
CA SER A 4 -50.71 -16.20 25.58
C SER A 4 -50.61 -14.70 25.21
N ASP A 5 -51.06 -14.23 24.05
CA ASP A 5 -51.66 -14.97 22.92
C ASP A 5 -50.65 -15.07 21.75
N ASP A 6 -50.77 -14.58 20.50
CA ASP A 6 -51.83 -13.90 19.73
C ASP A 6 -51.66 -14.29 18.24
N THR A 7 -52.04 -13.42 17.30
CA THR A 7 -52.40 -13.76 15.91
C THR A 7 -51.80 -12.80 14.88
N MET A 8 -51.65 -13.24 13.63
CA MET A 8 -52.42 -12.72 12.49
C MET A 8 -52.01 -13.35 11.16
N SER A 9 -52.99 -13.52 10.28
CA SER A 9 -52.79 -13.93 8.88
C SER A 9 -53.88 -13.31 8.03
N SER A 10 -53.51 -12.66 6.92
CA SER A 10 -54.26 -12.71 5.64
C SER A 10 -53.48 -12.00 4.53
N SER A 11 -53.71 -12.46 3.32
CA SER A 11 -53.38 -11.79 2.05
C SER A 11 -54.39 -10.70 1.72
N GLU A 12 -54.08 -9.82 0.77
CA GLU A 12 -54.76 -9.86 -0.54
C GLU A 12 -54.07 -9.01 -1.61
N SER A 13 -54.46 -9.22 -2.87
CA SER A 13 -54.06 -8.46 -4.06
C SER A 13 -55.31 -7.88 -4.72
N ILE A 14 -55.20 -6.76 -5.44
CA ILE A 14 -56.21 -6.30 -6.42
C ILE A 14 -55.47 -5.50 -7.53
N PRO A 15 -55.92 -5.54 -8.80
CA PRO A 15 -55.13 -5.06 -9.95
C PRO A 15 -55.57 -3.67 -10.48
N SER A 16 -55.01 -3.32 -11.64
CA SER A 16 -55.27 -2.13 -12.46
C SER A 16 -56.76 -1.80 -12.65
N ASN A 17 -57.06 -0.51 -12.85
CA ASN A 17 -58.27 -0.07 -13.52
C ASN A 17 -57.91 0.91 -14.66
N GLU A 18 -58.32 0.58 -15.87
CA GLU A 18 -58.21 1.44 -17.05
C GLU A 18 -59.53 2.19 -17.23
N SER A 19 -59.50 3.49 -17.53
CA SER A 19 -60.71 4.25 -17.85
C SER A 19 -60.40 5.31 -18.90
N SER A 20 -60.93 5.07 -20.10
CA SER A 20 -60.87 6.01 -21.22
C SER A 20 -62.17 6.81 -21.27
N GLU A 21 -62.09 8.13 -21.19
CA GLU A 21 -63.18 9.02 -21.58
C GLU A 21 -62.76 9.89 -22.76
N SER A 22 -63.69 10.10 -23.69
CA SER A 22 -63.48 10.86 -24.92
C SER A 22 -64.60 11.87 -25.11
N ILE A 23 -64.24 13.15 -25.15
CA ILE A 23 -65.11 14.25 -25.58
C ILE A 23 -64.38 15.07 -26.65
N SER A 24 -65.15 15.80 -27.47
CA SER A 24 -64.67 16.31 -28.76
C SER A 24 -64.97 17.79 -28.96
N SER A 25 -64.11 18.44 -29.74
CA SER A 25 -64.28 19.75 -30.39
C SER A 25 -64.57 20.98 -29.50
N GLY A 26 -63.57 21.85 -29.39
CA GLY A 26 -63.71 23.27 -29.11
C GLY A 26 -62.65 24.04 -29.90
N ASP A 27 -63.05 24.93 -30.80
CA ASP A 27 -62.16 25.74 -31.64
C ASP A 27 -62.09 27.17 -31.12
N THR A 28 -60.94 27.57 -30.60
CA THR A 28 -60.58 28.97 -30.32
C THR A 28 -59.08 29.15 -30.51
N SER A 29 -58.69 30.04 -31.42
CA SER A 29 -57.31 30.46 -31.62
C SER A 29 -56.77 31.24 -30.41
N ASP A 30 -55.62 30.83 -29.89
CA ASP A 30 -54.75 31.68 -29.07
C ASP A 30 -53.28 31.40 -29.41
N GLU A 31 -52.44 32.43 -29.43
CA GLU A 31 -51.17 32.45 -30.17
C GLU A 31 -49.95 32.24 -29.26
N MET A 32 -49.61 30.97 -29.01
CA MET A 32 -48.54 30.58 -28.09
C MET A 32 -47.13 30.75 -28.69
N GLU A 33 -46.24 31.42 -27.95
CA GLU A 33 -44.87 31.72 -28.37
C GLU A 33 -44.01 30.48 -28.64
N VAL A 34 -43.43 30.40 -29.84
CA VAL A 34 -42.27 29.52 -30.08
C VAL A 34 -41.01 30.28 -29.62
N VAL A 35 -40.69 30.16 -28.33
CA VAL A 35 -39.40 30.61 -27.75
C VAL A 35 -38.29 29.66 -28.22
N GLY A 36 -37.98 29.75 -29.52
CA GLY A 36 -37.34 28.70 -30.29
C GLY A 36 -35.81 28.74 -30.27
N ARG A 37 -35.20 28.26 -29.18
CA ARG A 37 -33.99 27.40 -29.18
C ARG A 37 -33.57 27.02 -27.76
N VAL A 38 -34.06 25.88 -27.29
CA VAL A 38 -33.34 25.11 -26.25
C VAL A 38 -32.14 24.47 -26.95
N GLU A 39 -30.93 24.92 -26.64
CA GLU A 39 -29.74 24.18 -27.09
C GLU A 39 -29.60 22.90 -26.25
N PRO A 40 -29.31 21.74 -26.87
CA PRO A 40 -29.02 20.53 -26.11
C PRO A 40 -27.92 20.78 -25.09
N TYR A 41 -28.07 20.24 -23.88
CA TYR A 41 -27.13 20.36 -22.76
C TYR A 41 -26.97 21.76 -22.14
N ALA A 42 -27.78 22.76 -22.53
CA ALA A 42 -27.66 24.14 -22.01
C ALA A 42 -27.90 24.29 -20.49
N ASP A 43 -28.80 23.47 -19.94
CA ASP A 43 -29.15 23.46 -18.51
C ASP A 43 -28.52 22.27 -17.75
N GLU A 44 -27.64 21.49 -18.38
CA GLU A 44 -26.90 20.45 -17.66
C GLU A 44 -25.81 21.10 -16.79
N PRO A 45 -25.71 20.74 -15.50
CA PRO A 45 -24.62 21.23 -14.67
C PRO A 45 -23.31 20.75 -15.28
N LEU A 46 -22.35 21.67 -15.47
CA LEU A 46 -21.02 21.35 -15.95
C LEU A 46 -20.49 20.15 -15.17
N ALA A 47 -20.25 19.04 -15.87
CA ALA A 47 -19.65 17.86 -15.27
C ALA A 47 -18.37 18.30 -14.56
N HIS A 48 -18.21 17.88 -13.29
CA HIS A 48 -17.03 18.19 -12.52
C HIS A 48 -15.82 17.73 -13.34
N THR A 49 -15.06 18.67 -13.90
CA THR A 49 -13.76 18.33 -14.48
C THR A 49 -12.96 17.76 -13.35
N GLY A 50 -12.59 16.49 -13.47
CA GLY A 50 -11.91 15.72 -12.45
C GLY A 50 -10.48 16.19 -12.23
N ASP A 51 -10.34 17.41 -11.71
CA ASP A 51 -9.46 17.68 -10.57
C ASP A 51 -10.14 17.12 -9.29
N GLU A 52 -10.70 15.91 -9.39
CA GLU A 52 -10.44 14.91 -8.38
C GLU A 52 -8.90 14.84 -8.34
N GLU A 53 -8.31 15.51 -7.36
CA GLU A 53 -7.01 15.07 -6.86
C GLU A 53 -7.24 13.59 -6.52
N GLU A 54 -6.80 12.67 -7.39
CA GLU A 54 -6.82 11.25 -7.08
C GLU A 54 -6.11 11.15 -5.73
N ASP A 55 -6.84 10.80 -4.67
CA ASP A 55 -6.27 10.61 -3.33
C ASP A 55 -5.33 9.40 -3.45
N VAL A 56 -4.07 9.65 -3.86
CA VAL A 56 -3.13 8.63 -4.32
C VAL A 56 -2.64 7.85 -3.11
N ALA A 57 -3.51 6.94 -2.66
CA ALA A 57 -3.66 6.56 -1.27
C ALA A 57 -2.31 6.31 -0.59
N GLU A 58 -2.05 7.06 0.47
CA GLU A 58 -0.85 6.87 1.27
C GLU A 58 -0.76 5.41 1.72
N ASP A 59 0.44 4.83 1.60
CA ASP A 59 0.62 3.45 2.01
C ASP A 59 0.67 3.31 3.54
N LEU A 60 0.89 2.09 4.02
CA LEU A 60 0.86 1.73 5.45
C LEU A 60 1.96 2.39 6.32
N ASP A 61 2.79 3.30 5.77
CA ASP A 61 3.72 4.17 6.51
C ASP A 61 3.44 5.68 6.28
N GLY A 62 2.32 6.08 5.68
CA GLY A 62 1.97 7.49 5.46
C GLY A 62 2.78 8.17 4.34
N LEU A 63 3.06 7.45 3.25
CA LEU A 63 3.87 7.94 2.14
C LEU A 63 3.18 7.67 0.80
N SER A 64 2.81 8.73 0.09
CA SER A 64 2.18 8.63 -1.23
C SER A 64 3.16 8.16 -2.32
N PRO A 65 2.69 7.49 -3.39
CA PRO A 65 3.52 7.07 -4.51
C PRO A 65 4.24 8.21 -5.23
N ALA A 66 3.67 9.42 -5.23
CA ALA A 66 4.27 10.61 -5.85
C ALA A 66 5.53 11.07 -5.09
N VAL A 67 5.48 11.16 -3.76
CA VAL A 67 6.63 11.54 -2.92
C VAL A 67 7.80 10.56 -3.11
N LEU A 68 7.51 9.26 -3.19
CA LEU A 68 8.53 8.23 -3.40
C LEU A 68 9.15 8.30 -4.80
N ARG A 69 8.37 8.72 -5.81
CA ARG A 69 8.85 8.93 -7.18
C ARG A 69 9.78 10.15 -7.28
N ALA A 70 9.39 11.30 -6.73
CA ALA A 70 10.22 12.50 -6.69
C ALA A 70 11.58 12.25 -6.01
N ARG A 71 11.58 11.49 -4.90
CA ARG A 71 12.80 11.03 -4.22
C ARG A 71 13.66 10.09 -5.10
N PHE A 72 13.04 9.21 -5.89
CA PHE A 72 13.72 8.27 -6.79
C PHE A 72 14.36 8.96 -7.99
N GLU A 73 13.64 9.90 -8.60
CA GLU A 73 14.06 10.68 -9.77
C GLU A 73 15.07 11.78 -9.40
N GLY A 74 15.22 12.07 -8.10
CA GLY A 74 16.27 12.93 -7.54
C GLY A 74 15.84 14.38 -7.33
N GLU A 75 14.54 14.67 -7.44
CA GLU A 75 13.94 16.00 -7.24
C GLU A 75 14.00 16.43 -5.77
N THR A 76 13.91 15.46 -4.84
CA THR A 76 13.99 15.67 -3.38
C THR A 76 15.33 15.18 -2.85
N ASN A 77 16.12 16.03 -2.18
CA ASN A 77 17.41 15.60 -1.65
C ASN A 77 17.27 14.61 -0.48
N VAL A 78 18.25 13.72 -0.29
CA VAL A 78 18.28 12.79 0.86
C VAL A 78 18.21 13.52 2.20
N ASN A 79 18.77 14.73 2.29
CA ASN A 79 18.76 15.54 3.51
C ASN A 79 17.38 16.11 3.88
N GLU A 80 16.41 16.11 2.96
CA GLU A 80 15.06 16.65 3.18
C GLU A 80 14.13 15.61 3.82
N TRP A 81 14.40 14.31 3.65
CA TRP A 81 13.59 13.22 4.20
C TRP A 81 14.34 12.26 5.15
N CYS A 82 15.68 12.25 5.14
CA CYS A 82 16.47 11.43 6.06
C CYS A 82 16.60 12.08 7.45
N THR A 83 15.67 11.77 8.35
CA THR A 83 15.73 12.21 9.76
C THR A 83 16.58 11.31 10.67
N CYS A 84 17.05 10.14 10.21
CA CYS A 84 17.86 9.22 11.03
C CYS A 84 19.38 9.38 10.90
N GLY A 85 19.84 10.12 9.88
CA GLY A 85 21.26 10.36 9.56
C GLY A 85 21.97 9.28 8.75
N GLU A 86 21.35 8.11 8.52
CA GLU A 86 22.03 6.91 7.97
C GLU A 86 21.52 6.46 6.59
N CYS A 87 20.59 7.18 5.95
CA CYS A 87 20.07 6.81 4.64
C CYS A 87 20.99 7.31 3.51
N ALA A 88 21.22 6.48 2.50
CA ALA A 88 22.06 6.82 1.35
C ALA A 88 21.47 6.29 0.03
N VAL A 89 21.28 7.18 -0.93
CA VAL A 89 20.57 6.91 -2.19
C VAL A 89 21.38 6.06 -3.19
N GLY A 90 22.70 6.17 -3.20
CA GLY A 90 23.58 5.48 -4.17
C GLY A 90 23.60 3.94 -4.11
N THR A 91 22.88 3.36 -3.14
CA THR A 91 22.66 1.90 -3.02
C THR A 91 21.21 1.48 -3.32
N LEU A 92 20.31 2.41 -3.65
CA LEU A 92 18.89 2.16 -3.89
C LEU A 92 18.62 1.87 -5.38
N SER A 93 17.45 1.30 -5.67
CA SER A 93 17.12 0.75 -7.00
C SER A 93 15.62 0.65 -7.32
N ASN A 94 14.74 1.06 -6.40
CA ASN A 94 13.30 1.17 -6.59
C ASN A 94 12.79 2.31 -5.69
N ALA A 95 11.84 3.12 -6.17
CA ALA A 95 11.24 4.23 -5.42
C ALA A 95 10.72 3.85 -4.02
N LEU A 96 10.17 2.65 -3.86
CA LEU A 96 9.69 2.15 -2.56
C LEU A 96 10.81 1.94 -1.52
N GLU A 97 12.08 2.03 -1.91
CA GLU A 97 13.25 1.97 -1.02
C GLU A 97 13.65 3.34 -0.45
N TYR A 98 13.08 4.45 -0.95
CA TYR A 98 13.45 5.84 -0.58
C TYR A 98 12.70 6.31 0.69
N ARG A 99 12.81 5.49 1.73
CA ARG A 99 12.15 5.66 3.04
C ARG A 99 13.16 5.75 4.15
N CYS A 100 13.03 6.75 5.01
CA CYS A 100 13.76 6.83 6.27
C CYS A 100 13.21 5.80 7.26
N CYS A 101 14.07 5.23 8.11
CA CYS A 101 13.61 4.29 9.15
C CYS A 101 12.76 4.94 10.26
N ARG A 102 12.62 6.27 10.23
CA ARG A 102 11.75 7.03 11.13
C ARG A 102 10.34 7.26 10.55
N GLU A 103 10.19 7.19 9.22
CA GLU A 103 8.89 7.23 8.54
C GLU A 103 8.14 5.90 8.69
N ILE A 104 8.87 4.77 8.64
CA ILE A 104 8.27 3.43 8.79
C ILE A 104 7.76 3.26 10.23
N GLY A 105 6.45 3.34 10.42
CA GLY A 105 5.81 3.36 11.75
C GLY A 105 6.16 2.15 12.62
N LEU A 106 6.28 0.97 12.01
CA LEU A 106 6.67 -0.27 12.70
C LEU A 106 8.12 -0.25 13.21
N VAL A 107 9.03 0.47 12.55
CA VAL A 107 10.41 0.64 13.03
C VAL A 107 10.45 1.59 14.22
N THR A 108 9.71 2.69 14.16
CA THR A 108 9.55 3.62 15.29
C THR A 108 8.86 2.94 16.48
N GLN A 109 7.89 2.06 16.24
CA GLN A 109 7.25 1.24 17.28
C GLN A 109 8.22 0.25 17.92
N GLN A 110 9.03 -0.47 17.13
CA GLN A 110 10.06 -1.38 17.64
C GLN A 110 10.99 -0.64 18.61
N MET A 111 11.65 0.44 18.15
CA MET A 111 12.58 1.21 18.97
C MET A 111 11.92 1.87 20.21
N SER A 112 10.62 2.13 20.15
CA SER A 112 9.85 2.63 21.32
C SER A 112 9.55 1.52 22.33
N PHE A 113 9.42 0.27 21.89
CA PHE A 113 9.06 -0.86 22.76
C PHE A 113 10.26 -1.37 23.57
N ASP A 114 11.44 -1.43 22.96
CA ASP A 114 12.71 -1.77 23.62
C ASP A 114 13.39 -0.55 24.28
N GLY A 115 12.85 0.65 24.09
CA GLY A 115 13.37 1.91 24.65
C GLY A 115 14.60 2.48 23.92
N SER A 116 15.16 1.78 22.92
CA SER A 116 16.34 2.23 22.19
C SER A 116 16.14 3.57 21.48
N ILE A 117 14.89 3.98 21.21
CA ILE A 117 14.54 5.25 20.55
C ILE A 117 15.11 6.49 21.25
N GLU A 118 15.34 6.43 22.57
CA GLU A 118 15.95 7.50 23.36
C GLU A 118 17.46 7.64 23.14
N HIS A 119 18.10 6.63 22.54
CA HIS A 119 19.56 6.51 22.49
C HIS A 119 20.11 6.31 21.06
N ILE A 120 19.30 5.78 20.12
CA ILE A 120 19.72 5.56 18.72
C ILE A 120 18.97 6.44 17.72
N SER A 121 19.69 7.09 16.80
CA SER A 121 19.07 7.87 15.72
C SER A 121 18.36 7.00 14.67
N CYS A 122 18.85 5.77 14.48
CA CYS A 122 18.51 4.88 13.37
C CYS A 122 18.48 3.41 13.81
N ILE A 123 17.55 2.63 13.27
CA ILE A 123 17.43 1.18 13.50
C ILE A 123 18.71 0.39 13.17
N THR A 124 19.56 0.89 12.27
CA THR A 124 20.85 0.27 11.94
C THR A 124 21.90 0.37 13.04
N LYS A 125 21.61 1.14 14.11
CA LYS A 125 22.43 1.26 15.33
C LYS A 125 21.85 0.46 16.51
N HIS A 126 20.75 -0.25 16.31
CA HIS A 126 20.18 -1.15 17.32
C HIS A 126 21.11 -2.36 17.52
N GLU A 127 21.29 -2.84 18.75
CA GLU A 127 22.21 -3.94 19.06
C GLU A 127 21.90 -5.23 18.26
N ASP A 128 20.64 -5.67 18.25
CA ASP A 128 20.20 -6.81 17.42
C ASP A 128 20.47 -6.63 15.91
N PHE A 129 20.54 -5.41 15.38
CA PHE A 129 20.74 -5.21 13.95
C PHE A 129 22.09 -5.75 13.48
N GLU A 130 23.15 -5.63 14.29
CA GLU A 130 24.44 -6.19 13.89
C GLU A 130 24.41 -7.72 13.91
N HIS A 131 23.92 -8.29 15.02
CA HIS A 131 23.85 -9.73 15.26
C HIS A 131 22.96 -10.46 14.26
N MET A 132 21.76 -9.96 14.01
CA MET A 132 20.85 -10.55 13.01
C MET A 132 21.34 -10.42 11.58
N THR A 133 22.29 -9.53 11.31
CA THR A 133 22.92 -9.36 9.99
C THR A 133 24.30 -10.01 9.91
N TRP A 134 24.69 -10.83 10.90
CA TRP A 134 25.86 -11.70 10.80
C TRP A 134 25.63 -12.83 9.78
N ARG A 135 26.67 -13.14 8.99
CA ARG A 135 26.61 -14.16 7.92
C ARG A 135 26.19 -15.54 8.44
N THR A 136 26.67 -15.94 9.61
CA THR A 136 26.33 -17.21 10.28
C THR A 136 24.85 -17.28 10.65
N VAL A 137 24.32 -16.24 11.29
CA VAL A 137 22.90 -16.12 11.66
C VAL A 137 22.02 -16.16 10.42
N LEU A 138 22.37 -15.43 9.34
CA LEU A 138 21.63 -15.46 8.08
C LEU A 138 21.66 -16.83 7.38
N LEU A 139 22.78 -17.54 7.42
CA LEU A 139 22.86 -18.90 6.87
C LEU A 139 22.01 -19.92 7.66
N GLN A 140 21.85 -19.72 8.98
CA GLN A 140 20.97 -20.53 9.84
C GLN A 140 19.48 -20.15 9.73
N ALA A 141 19.18 -18.85 9.57
CA ALA A 141 17.82 -18.32 9.45
C ALA A 141 17.18 -18.65 8.08
N GLY A 142 17.96 -18.72 7.00
CA GLY A 142 17.47 -19.06 5.66
C GLY A 142 16.60 -20.33 5.62
N PRO A 143 17.10 -21.48 6.12
CA PRO A 143 16.32 -22.73 6.25
C PRO A 143 15.05 -22.65 7.11
N LEU A 144 14.87 -21.62 7.96
CA LEU A 144 13.65 -21.40 8.73
C LEU A 144 12.58 -20.63 7.91
N LEU A 145 12.99 -19.80 6.96
CA LEU A 145 12.10 -19.10 6.06
C LEU A 145 11.42 -20.05 5.06
N ARG A 146 10.25 -19.63 4.55
CA ARG A 146 9.42 -20.41 3.62
C ARG A 146 9.09 -19.59 2.37
N ASP A 147 8.75 -20.27 1.28
CA ASP A 147 8.07 -19.67 0.12
C ASP A 147 6.53 -19.84 0.21
N ARG A 148 5.79 -19.26 -0.73
CA ARG A 148 4.32 -19.35 -0.83
C ARG A 148 3.80 -20.79 -0.94
N ASN A 149 4.67 -21.74 -1.31
CA ASN A 149 4.40 -23.17 -1.45
C ASN A 149 4.83 -23.98 -0.21
N GLY A 150 5.24 -23.33 0.89
CA GLY A 150 5.73 -23.99 2.10
C GLY A 150 7.14 -24.62 1.98
N ARG A 151 7.87 -24.38 0.89
CA ARG A 151 9.23 -24.90 0.69
C ARG A 151 10.22 -24.08 1.49
N GLY A 152 11.22 -24.72 2.10
CA GLY A 152 12.27 -24.02 2.85
C GLY A 152 13.15 -23.17 1.94
N TYR A 153 13.45 -21.94 2.34
CA TYR A 153 14.26 -21.01 1.53
C TYR A 153 15.74 -21.46 1.51
N ARG A 154 16.23 -21.84 0.33
CA ARG A 154 17.58 -22.38 0.11
C ARG A 154 18.30 -21.62 -1.00
N ARG A 155 19.64 -21.63 -0.98
CA ARG A 155 20.47 -21.11 -2.07
C ARG A 155 20.19 -21.92 -3.34
N ARG A 156 19.91 -21.24 -4.45
CA ARG A 156 19.73 -21.89 -5.76
C ARG A 156 21.08 -22.14 -6.44
N ASP A 157 21.11 -23.08 -7.37
CA ASP A 157 22.31 -23.31 -8.18
C ASP A 157 22.68 -22.05 -8.99
N GLY A 158 23.98 -21.79 -9.14
CA GLY A 158 24.50 -20.54 -9.71
C GLY A 158 24.35 -19.28 -8.84
N GLN A 159 23.55 -19.30 -7.76
CA GLN A 159 23.40 -18.16 -6.86
C GLN A 159 24.63 -18.02 -5.95
N THR A 160 25.23 -16.83 -5.90
CA THR A 160 26.36 -16.56 -4.99
C THR A 160 25.89 -16.50 -3.54
N GLU A 161 26.80 -16.76 -2.60
CA GLU A 161 26.45 -16.71 -1.17
C GLU A 161 25.98 -15.31 -0.74
N ASN A 162 26.63 -14.25 -1.22
CA ASN A 162 26.22 -12.87 -0.94
C ASN A 162 24.79 -12.60 -1.46
N GLN A 163 24.44 -13.07 -2.67
CA GLN A 163 23.07 -12.97 -3.19
C GLN A 163 22.06 -13.73 -2.31
N PHE A 164 22.43 -14.89 -1.77
CA PHE A 164 21.57 -15.67 -0.87
C PHE A 164 21.38 -15.00 0.48
N VAL A 165 22.47 -14.70 1.21
CA VAL A 165 22.37 -14.12 2.57
C VAL A 165 21.76 -12.72 2.54
N ARG A 166 21.95 -11.94 1.46
CA ARG A 166 21.25 -10.66 1.26
C ARG A 166 19.75 -10.84 1.13
N ALA A 167 19.30 -11.81 0.34
CA ALA A 167 17.88 -12.12 0.18
C ALA A 167 17.24 -12.73 1.44
N VAL A 168 18.03 -13.44 2.28
CA VAL A 168 17.61 -13.84 3.62
C VAL A 168 17.52 -12.62 4.54
N ALA A 169 18.53 -11.75 4.57
CA ALA A 169 18.57 -10.58 5.45
C ALA A 169 17.36 -9.67 5.27
N TYR A 170 16.95 -9.39 4.02
CA TYR A 170 15.74 -8.60 3.78
C TYR A 170 14.49 -9.25 4.39
N ARG A 171 14.31 -10.57 4.20
CA ARG A 171 13.16 -11.31 4.75
C ARG A 171 13.22 -11.43 6.28
N TRP A 172 14.41 -11.55 6.84
CA TRP A 172 14.65 -11.71 8.28
C TRP A 172 14.42 -10.40 9.04
N LEU A 173 14.95 -9.28 8.51
CA LEU A 173 14.74 -7.95 9.07
C LEU A 173 13.27 -7.51 8.99
N VAL A 174 12.57 -7.79 7.88
CA VAL A 174 11.10 -7.58 7.80
C VAL A 174 10.35 -8.45 8.82
N ARG A 175 10.82 -9.67 9.09
CA ARG A 175 10.18 -10.57 10.08
C ARG A 175 10.39 -10.15 11.54
N TRP A 176 11.46 -9.40 11.82
CA TRP A 176 11.72 -8.76 13.10
C TRP A 176 10.88 -7.48 13.25
N ILE A 177 11.09 -6.50 12.37
CA ILE A 177 10.44 -5.18 12.41
C ILE A 177 8.92 -5.28 12.26
N CYS A 178 8.44 -6.09 11.33
CA CYS A 178 7.03 -6.14 10.93
C CYS A 178 6.31 -7.44 11.37
N GLY A 179 6.95 -8.27 12.20
CA GLY A 179 6.39 -9.54 12.65
C GLY A 179 6.09 -10.53 11.52
N HIS A 180 4.94 -11.20 11.59
CA HIS A 180 4.56 -12.24 10.62
C HIS A 180 3.57 -11.71 9.58
N LEU A 181 4.10 -11.09 8.52
CA LEU A 181 3.31 -10.71 7.35
C LEU A 181 2.84 -11.96 6.57
N GLY A 182 1.59 -11.95 6.11
CA GLY A 182 1.05 -12.95 5.19
C GLY A 182 1.66 -12.85 3.79
N TRP A 183 1.48 -13.87 2.94
CA TRP A 183 2.16 -13.97 1.63
C TRP A 183 1.93 -12.79 0.70
N ASP A 184 0.72 -12.24 0.74
CA ASP A 184 0.26 -11.18 -0.14
C ASP A 184 0.62 -9.79 0.41
N ASN A 185 1.08 -9.70 1.67
CA ASN A 185 1.55 -8.48 2.33
C ASN A 185 3.09 -8.44 2.36
N THR A 186 3.67 -7.48 1.64
CA THR A 186 5.11 -7.23 1.63
C THR A 186 5.40 -5.78 2.00
N ARG A 187 6.21 -5.53 3.04
CA ARG A 187 6.70 -4.18 3.38
C ARG A 187 8.11 -3.95 2.80
N PRO A 188 8.43 -2.76 2.25
CA PRO A 188 9.80 -2.38 1.93
C PRO A 188 10.62 -2.18 3.22
N LEU A 189 11.95 -2.21 3.09
CA LEU A 189 12.87 -1.77 4.14
C LEU A 189 13.29 -0.32 3.90
N SER A 190 13.78 0.34 4.93
CA SER A 190 14.31 1.69 4.85
C SER A 190 15.64 1.77 4.08
N ALA A 191 15.92 2.94 3.52
CA ALA A 191 17.12 3.23 2.74
C ALA A 191 18.41 2.94 3.52
N CYS A 192 18.49 3.27 4.81
CA CYS A 192 19.64 2.97 5.67
C CYS A 192 19.86 1.45 5.84
N VAL A 193 18.79 0.66 5.97
CA VAL A 193 18.87 -0.80 6.06
C VAL A 193 19.31 -1.40 4.74
N TYR A 194 18.75 -0.92 3.61
CA TYR A 194 19.21 -1.32 2.27
C TYR A 194 20.68 -0.98 2.05
N HIS A 195 21.14 0.19 2.48
CA HIS A 195 22.53 0.64 2.37
C HIS A 195 23.49 -0.30 3.12
N GLN A 196 23.28 -0.46 4.43
CA GLN A 196 24.09 -1.33 5.28
C GLN A 196 24.14 -2.77 4.77
N ILE A 197 22.99 -3.34 4.36
CA ILE A 197 22.93 -4.70 3.82
C ILE A 197 23.61 -4.83 2.44
N ARG A 198 23.50 -3.83 1.56
CA ARG A 198 24.13 -3.85 0.23
C ARG A 198 25.65 -3.63 0.30
N GLN A 199 26.14 -2.89 1.30
CA GLN A 199 27.57 -2.80 1.63
C GLN A 199 28.11 -4.10 2.27
N LYS A 200 27.42 -4.64 3.28
CA LYS A 200 27.84 -5.86 4.02
C LYS A 200 27.83 -7.12 3.13
N PHE A 201 26.98 -7.15 2.10
CA PHE A 201 26.84 -8.27 1.15
C PHE A 201 26.82 -7.80 -0.32
N PRO A 202 27.98 -7.41 -0.89
CA PRO A 202 28.06 -6.86 -2.25
C PRO A 202 27.82 -7.94 -3.31
N THR A 203 27.26 -7.54 -4.46
CA THR A 203 26.90 -8.42 -5.59
C THR A 203 26.95 -7.66 -6.92
N ALA A 204 27.27 -8.34 -8.03
CA ALA A 204 27.24 -7.73 -9.37
C ALA A 204 25.86 -7.21 -9.82
N HIS A 205 24.76 -7.82 -9.36
CA HIS A 205 23.39 -7.39 -9.70
C HIS A 205 22.65 -6.88 -8.46
N VAL A 206 22.28 -5.60 -8.46
CA VAL A 206 21.29 -5.05 -7.53
C VAL A 206 19.91 -5.30 -8.14
N GLN A 207 19.07 -6.02 -7.40
CA GLN A 207 17.64 -6.14 -7.69
C GLN A 207 16.93 -5.44 -6.52
N GLY A 208 16.04 -4.51 -6.86
CA GLY A 208 15.30 -3.73 -5.88
C GLY A 208 14.18 -4.53 -5.19
N TYR A 209 13.45 -3.84 -4.32
CA TYR A 209 12.17 -4.28 -3.81
C TYR A 209 11.20 -4.67 -4.95
N GLN A 210 10.34 -5.65 -4.66
CA GLN A 210 9.23 -6.10 -5.51
C GLN A 210 8.03 -6.43 -4.62
N SER A 211 6.83 -6.05 -5.04
CA SER A 211 5.59 -6.39 -4.33
C SER A 211 5.30 -7.91 -4.36
N SER A 212 4.34 -8.37 -3.58
CA SER A 212 3.81 -9.75 -3.63
C SER A 212 3.34 -10.16 -5.03
N GLU A 213 2.72 -9.24 -5.76
CA GLU A 213 2.21 -9.43 -7.13
C GLU A 213 3.35 -9.61 -8.15
N GLN A 214 4.37 -8.75 -8.09
CA GLN A 214 5.53 -8.70 -8.99
C GLN A 214 6.51 -9.90 -8.88
N ARG A 215 6.14 -10.94 -8.13
CA ARG A 215 7.00 -12.08 -7.77
C ARG A 215 6.40 -13.45 -8.12
N ASN A 216 5.29 -13.45 -8.85
CA ASN A 216 4.64 -14.65 -9.39
C ASN A 216 5.20 -14.97 -10.78
#